data_AF-A0A7Y3NP53-F1
#
_entry.id   AF-A0A7Y3NP53-F1
#
_cell.length_a   1.000
_cell.length_b   1.000
_cell.length_c   1.000
_cell.angle_alpha   90.00
_cell.angle_beta   90.00
_cell.angle_gamma   90.00
#
_symmetry.space_group_name_H-M   'P 1'
#
loop_
_entity.id
_entity.type
_entity.pdbx_description
1 polymer ?
#
loop_
_entity_poly.entity_id
_entity_poly.type
_entity_poly.pdbx_seq_one_letter_code
_entity_poly.pdbx_strand_id
1 'polypeptide(L)'
;MRMLEHEGFTHDKYIDIFDGGPTMVAHTDRILSIRDAVESRVARIGVEGGERRLCTAGRLAGWRAAYAQVEMLDGGEIAIDAEGARLLGVEPGGTVVHVGRA
;
A
#
# COMPACT_ATOMS: atom_id res chain seq x y z
N MET A 1 6.56 5.73 -18.12
CA MET A 1 5.98 4.58 -17.40
C MET A 1 6.72 4.20 -16.10
N ARG A 2 7.61 5.05 -15.55
CA ARG A 2 8.54 4.66 -14.46
C ARG A 2 7.88 4.04 -13.22
N MET A 3 6.70 4.51 -12.83
CA MET A 3 5.98 3.95 -11.67
C MET A 3 5.56 2.49 -11.91
N LEU A 4 4.96 2.17 -13.07
CA LEU A 4 4.53 0.81 -13.38
C LEU A 4 5.72 -0.12 -13.57
N GLU A 5 6.78 0.37 -14.21
CA GLU A 5 8.04 -0.38 -14.36
C GLU A 5 8.65 -0.71 -13.00
N HIS A 6 8.63 0.24 -12.06
CA HIS A 6 9.06 -0.01 -10.69
C HIS A 6 8.21 -1.07 -9.98
N GLU A 7 6.89 -1.06 -10.20
CA GLU A 7 5.99 -2.10 -9.69
C GLU A 7 6.18 -3.47 -10.35
N GLY A 8 7.01 -3.61 -11.38
CA GLY A 8 7.30 -4.87 -12.06
C GLY A 8 6.55 -5.08 -13.38
N PHE A 9 5.90 -4.04 -13.90
CA PHE A 9 5.27 -4.09 -15.22
C PHE A 9 6.30 -3.94 -16.34
N THR A 10 6.05 -4.63 -17.45
CA THR A 10 6.82 -4.53 -18.68
C THR A 10 5.92 -4.24 -19.86
N HIS A 11 6.44 -3.58 -20.88
CA HIS A 11 5.76 -3.48 -22.17
C HIS A 11 5.78 -4.85 -22.88
N ASP A 12 4.61 -5.31 -23.30
CA ASP A 12 4.47 -6.54 -24.08
C ASP A 12 3.75 -6.25 -25.39
N LYS A 13 4.51 -5.92 -26.44
CA LYS A 13 4.20 -5.94 -27.90
C LYS A 13 2.85 -5.40 -28.40
N TYR A 14 2.01 -4.82 -27.54
CA TYR A 14 0.71 -4.26 -27.85
C TYR A 14 0.77 -2.74 -27.65
N ILE A 15 0.22 -2.02 -28.62
CA ILE A 15 0.11 -0.56 -28.62
C ILE A 15 -1.33 -0.14 -28.84
N ASP A 16 -1.70 1.01 -28.29
CA ASP A 16 -2.96 1.67 -28.60
C ASP A 16 -2.99 2.08 -30.08
N ILE A 17 -4.14 1.91 -30.74
CA ILE A 17 -4.28 2.13 -32.19
C ILE A 17 -4.46 3.60 -32.57
N PHE A 18 -4.74 4.49 -31.61
CA PHE A 18 -4.95 5.91 -31.84
C PHE A 18 -3.69 6.74 -31.55
N ASP A 19 -3.00 6.46 -30.43
CA ASP A 19 -1.85 7.25 -29.99
C ASP A 19 -0.52 6.48 -29.89
N GLY A 20 -0.54 5.17 -30.13
CA GLY A 20 0.66 4.33 -30.09
C GLY A 20 1.23 4.12 -28.69
N GLY A 21 0.49 4.47 -27.63
CA GLY A 21 0.89 4.23 -26.24
C GLY A 21 1.07 2.73 -25.95
N PRO A 22 2.12 2.32 -25.22
CA PRO A 22 2.36 0.91 -24.97
C PRO A 22 1.42 0.35 -23.91
N THR A 23 1.00 -0.90 -24.09
CA THR A 23 0.31 -1.68 -23.05
C THR A 23 1.32 -2.25 -22.07
N MET A 24 1.09 -2.03 -20.77
CA MET A 24 1.94 -2.55 -19.69
C MET A 24 1.30 -3.78 -19.05
N VAL A 25 2.08 -4.83 -18.82
CA VAL A 25 1.61 -6.10 -18.24
C VAL A 25 2.54 -6.58 -17.12
N ALA A 26 1.97 -7.28 -16.14
CA ALA A 26 2.71 -7.94 -15.06
C ALA A 26 1.94 -9.18 -14.59
N HIS A 27 2.65 -10.21 -14.15
CA HIS A 27 2.03 -11.25 -13.33
C HIS A 27 1.75 -10.70 -11.93
N THR A 28 0.57 -10.99 -11.38
CA THR A 28 0.10 -10.41 -10.10
C THR A 28 1.07 -10.64 -8.94
N ASP A 29 1.70 -11.82 -8.88
CA ASP A 29 2.71 -12.20 -7.88
C ASP A 29 4.04 -11.44 -8.01
N ARG A 30 4.26 -10.74 -9.12
CA ARG A 30 5.42 -9.88 -9.36
C ARG A 30 5.16 -8.41 -9.09
N ILE A 31 3.91 -8.02 -8.85
CA ILE A 31 3.57 -6.62 -8.56
C ILE A 31 4.05 -6.29 -7.16
N LEU A 32 5.00 -5.35 -7.02
CA LEU A 32 5.63 -5.03 -5.72
C LEU A 32 4.61 -4.69 -4.64
N SER A 33 3.63 -3.84 -4.95
CA SER A 33 2.57 -3.44 -4.01
C SER A 33 1.65 -4.58 -3.58
N ILE A 34 1.64 -5.72 -4.29
CA ILE A 34 0.88 -6.91 -3.92
C ILE A 34 1.78 -7.88 -3.17
N ARG A 35 2.95 -8.20 -3.74
CA ARG A 35 3.89 -9.17 -3.20
C ARG A 35 4.42 -8.78 -1.82
N ASP A 36 4.73 -7.49 -1.64
CA ASP A 36 5.38 -6.99 -0.44
C ASP A 36 4.39 -6.35 0.56
N ALA A 37 3.08 -6.44 0.27
CA ALA A 37 2.05 -5.99 1.20
C ALA A 37 1.98 -6.90 2.43
N VAL A 38 1.88 -6.28 3.60
CA VAL A 38 1.78 -6.97 4.88
C VAL A 38 0.49 -6.54 5.57
N GLU A 39 -0.20 -7.49 6.19
CA GLU A 39 -1.33 -7.22 7.06
C GLU A 39 -0.85 -7.17 8.52
N SER A 40 -1.16 -6.07 9.20
CA SER A 40 -0.77 -5.85 10.61
C SER A 40 -1.92 -5.28 11.42
N ARG A 41 -1.94 -5.62 12.71
CA ARG A 41 -2.88 -5.07 13.70
C ARG A 41 -2.35 -3.75 14.24
N VAL A 42 -3.23 -2.77 14.39
CA VAL A 42 -2.93 -1.47 15.01
C VAL A 42 -2.90 -1.64 16.53
N ALA A 43 -1.73 -1.52 17.15
CA ALA A 43 -1.57 -1.59 18.59
C ALA A 43 -1.94 -0.25 19.27
N ARG A 44 -1.52 0.85 18.66
CA ARG A 44 -1.73 2.21 19.18
C ARG A 44 -1.77 3.25 18.06
N ILE A 45 -2.37 4.40 18.37
CA ILE A 45 -2.30 5.61 17.55
C ILE A 45 -1.21 6.51 18.12
N GLY A 46 -0.37 7.06 17.25
CA GLY A 46 0.80 7.84 17.59
C GLY A 46 2.08 7.05 17.39
N VAL A 47 3.01 7.64 16.65
CA VAL A 47 4.31 7.06 16.32
C VAL A 47 5.42 7.91 16.94
N GLU A 48 6.49 7.26 17.40
CA GLU A 48 7.72 7.92 17.89
C GLU A 48 8.81 7.94 16.81
N GLY A 49 8.66 7.09 15.80
CA GLY A 49 9.45 7.00 14.58
C GLY A 49 8.72 6.11 13.58
N GLY A 50 9.29 5.88 12.41
CA GLY A 50 8.70 4.95 11.44
C GLY A 50 8.85 5.40 10.00
N GLU A 51 8.24 4.68 9.09
CA GLU A 51 8.35 4.89 7.65
C GLU A 51 7.00 5.30 7.07
N ARG A 52 7.04 6.12 6.02
CA ARG A 52 5.84 6.46 5.27
C ARG A 52 5.46 5.26 4.39
N ARG A 53 4.26 4.73 4.58
CA ARG A 53 3.75 3.54 3.87
C ARG A 53 2.42 3.85 3.20
N LEU A 54 2.12 3.15 2.11
CA LEU A 54 0.76 3.13 1.58
C LEU A 54 -0.03 2.10 2.39
N CYS A 55 -1.11 2.53 3.01
CA CYS A 55 -1.92 1.72 3.90
C CYS A 55 -3.36 1.65 3.37
N THR A 56 -4.02 0.53 3.62
CA THR A 56 -5.42 0.30 3.25
C THR A 56 -6.16 -0.39 4.38
N ALA A 57 -7.45 -0.11 4.51
CA ALA A 57 -8.33 -0.69 5.52
C ALA A 57 -9.75 -0.84 4.99
N GLY A 58 -10.54 -1.71 5.62
CA GLY A 58 -11.92 -1.97 5.24
C GLY A 58 -12.06 -2.82 3.97
N ARG A 59 -13.30 -2.95 3.49
CA ARG A 59 -13.63 -3.79 2.32
C ARG A 59 -14.81 -3.20 1.55
N LEU A 60 -14.83 -3.42 0.22
CA LEU A 60 -15.90 -2.94 -0.67
C LEU A 60 -16.16 -1.43 -0.49
N ALA A 61 -17.42 -1.02 -0.26
CA ALA A 61 -17.79 0.39 -0.06
C ALA A 61 -17.09 1.05 1.16
N GLY A 62 -16.65 0.24 2.12
CA GLY A 62 -15.89 0.69 3.29
C GLY A 62 -14.38 0.73 3.08
N TRP A 63 -13.87 0.32 1.91
CA TRP A 63 -12.43 0.31 1.67
C TRP A 63 -11.87 1.73 1.56
N ARG A 64 -10.72 1.96 2.19
CA ARG A 64 -9.99 3.23 2.20
C ARG A 64 -8.50 2.97 1.96
N ALA A 65 -7.82 3.95 1.35
CA ALA A 65 -6.38 3.97 1.23
C ALA A 65 -5.83 5.36 1.54
N ALA A 66 -4.71 5.40 2.24
CA ALA A 66 -4.01 6.63 2.58
C ALA A 66 -2.52 6.36 2.75
N TYR A 67 -1.71 7.40 2.60
CA TYR A 67 -0.37 7.37 3.17
C TYR A 67 -0.46 7.57 4.68
N ALA A 68 0.32 6.80 5.43
CA ALA A 68 0.48 6.94 6.86
C ALA A 68 1.93 6.68 7.26
N GLN A 69 2.38 7.29 8.34
CA GLN A 69 3.58 6.91 9.05
C GLN A 69 3.27 5.67 9.88
N VAL A 70 4.08 4.63 9.68
CA VAL A 70 3.91 3.32 10.32
C VAL A 70 5.21 2.95 11.03
N GLU A 71 5.09 2.70 12.33
CA GLU A 71 6.15 2.15 13.17
C GLU A 71 5.88 0.67 13.36
N MET A 72 6.85 -0.19 12.99
CA MET A 72 6.75 -1.62 13.30
C MET A 72 7.06 -1.83 14.79
N LEU A 73 6.20 -2.58 15.47
CA LEU A 73 6.38 -2.92 16.89
C LEU A 73 6.78 -4.39 17.05
N ASP A 74 7.18 -4.75 18.27
CA ASP A 74 7.43 -6.14 18.63
C ASP A 74 6.16 -6.99 18.43
N GLY A 75 6.34 -8.20 17.89
CA GLY A 75 5.22 -9.13 17.66
C GLY A 75 4.44 -8.90 16.36
N GLY A 76 4.87 -7.99 15.49
CA GLY A 76 4.27 -7.79 14.15
C GLY A 76 3.04 -6.86 14.13
N GLU A 77 2.73 -6.24 15.26
CA GLU A 77 1.78 -5.13 15.33
C GLU A 77 2.44 -3.82 14.87
N ILE A 78 1.63 -2.79 14.67
CA ILE A 78 2.10 -1.47 14.26
C ILE A 78 1.55 -0.36 15.15
N ALA A 79 2.30 0.74 15.24
CA ALA A 79 1.75 2.04 15.56
C ALA A 79 1.54 2.85 14.27
N ILE A 80 0.46 3.61 14.22
CA ILE A 80 0.10 4.45 13.05
C ILE A 80 -0.11 5.90 13.50
N ASP A 81 0.27 6.87 12.68
CA ASP A 81 0.00 8.27 12.98
C ASP A 81 -1.51 8.59 13.01
N ALA A 82 -1.87 9.68 13.69
CA ALA A 82 -3.25 10.07 13.92
C ALA A 82 -4.02 10.41 12.64
N GLU A 83 -3.35 11.02 11.64
CA GLU A 83 -3.99 11.40 10.39
C GLU A 83 -4.26 10.15 9.53
N GLY A 84 -3.29 9.24 9.46
CA GLY A 84 -3.45 7.93 8.82
C GLY A 84 -4.60 7.13 9.42
N ALA A 85 -4.67 7.02 10.75
CA ALA A 85 -5.76 6.35 11.45
C ALA A 85 -7.13 6.95 11.11
N ARG A 86 -7.22 8.29 11.13
CA ARG A 86 -8.45 9.04 10.84
C ARG A 86 -8.92 8.85 9.39
N LEU A 87 -8.01 8.92 8.41
CA LEU A 87 -8.33 8.75 6.99
C LEU A 87 -8.76 7.32 6.66
N LEU A 88 -8.13 6.34 7.31
CA LEU A 88 -8.46 4.92 7.14
C LEU A 88 -9.68 4.48 7.96
N GLY A 89 -10.08 5.26 8.97
CA GLY A 89 -11.18 4.92 9.88
C GLY A 89 -10.85 3.74 10.78
N VAL A 90 -9.59 3.65 11.25
CA VAL A 90 -9.12 2.55 12.12
C VAL A 90 -8.78 3.04 13.52
N GLU A 91 -9.00 2.17 14.49
CA GLU A 91 -8.69 2.36 15.91
C GLU A 91 -7.75 1.23 16.39
N PRO A 92 -7.14 1.34 17.59
CA PRO A 92 -6.41 0.23 18.19
C PRO A 92 -7.24 -1.05 18.22
N GLY A 93 -6.62 -2.16 17.82
CA GLY A 93 -7.26 -3.45 17.60
C GLY A 93 -7.73 -3.69 16.17
N GLY A 94 -7.85 -2.64 15.35
CA GLY A 94 -8.14 -2.75 13.91
C GLY A 94 -6.97 -3.30 13.10
N THR A 95 -7.24 -3.62 11.83
CA THR A 95 -6.26 -4.20 10.91
C THR A 95 -6.07 -3.31 9.70
N VAL A 96 -4.83 -3.20 9.24
CA VAL A 96 -4.48 -2.53 7.97
C VAL A 96 -3.59 -3.43 7.13
N VAL A 97 -3.72 -3.30 5.81
CA VAL A 97 -2.74 -3.83 4.85
C VAL A 97 -1.85 -2.68 4.39
N HIS A 98 -0.54 -2.83 4.52
CA HIS A 98 0.41 -1.76 4.23
C HIS A 98 1.64 -2.26 3.46
N VAL A 99 2.19 -1.39 2.63
CA VAL A 99 3.41 -1.65 1.84
C VAL A 99 4.33 -0.44 1.88
N GLY A 100 5.65 -0.70 1.97
CA GLY A 100 6.66 0.33 1.89
C GLY A 100 6.67 1.00 0.51
N ARG A 101 7.13 2.24 0.44
CA ARG A 101 7.33 2.95 -0.84
C ARG A 101 8.77 3.45 -0.88
N ALA A 102 9.56 2.86 -1.77
CA ALA A 102 10.91 3.31 -2.12
C ALA A 102 10.84 4.48 -3.13
#